data_AF-A0A6A6MME8-F1
#
_entry.id   AF-A0A6A6MME8-F1
#
_cell.length_a   1.000
_cell.length_b   1.000
_cell.length_c   1.000
_cell.angle_alpha   90.00
_cell.angle_beta   90.00
_cell.angle_gamma   90.00
#
_symmetry.space_group_name_H-M   'P 1'
#
loop_
_entity.id
_entity.type
_entity.pdbx_description
1 polymer ?
#
loop_
_entity_poly.entity_id
_entity_poly.type
_entity_poly.pdbx_seq_one_letter_code
_entity_poly.pdbx_strand_id
1 'polypeptide(L)'
;MAQKEAQGVAEKRKGRRGPGSVIGSSAAASFCTKLSDTVSSEIGKAYGKTTYLVTTFKVVPRGTEGAVSVEGTLAGLLASILLASIGCFMGEIRAAEAVICVIASQIANFGESIIGASLQGKEGFQWLNNDVVNVLNISMGSILAVLMKQVMLQNFALVNP
;
A
#
# COMPACT_ATOMS: atom_id res chain seq x y z
N MET A 1 -31.29 15.50 12.80
CA MET A 1 -30.71 14.14 12.90
C MET A 1 -31.79 13.06 12.97
N ALA A 2 -32.92 13.30 13.66
CA ALA A 2 -34.06 12.36 13.75
C ALA A 2 -34.74 11.94 12.43
N GLN A 3 -34.68 12.76 11.36
CA GLN A 3 -35.29 12.39 10.06
C GLN A 3 -34.46 11.38 9.24
N LYS A 4 -33.17 11.19 9.54
CA LYS A 4 -32.31 10.20 8.86
C LYS A 4 -32.46 8.78 9.44
N GLU A 5 -33.00 8.66 10.65
CA GLU A 5 -33.25 7.39 11.33
C GLU A 5 -34.61 6.79 10.93
N ALA A 6 -35.62 7.63 10.68
CA ALA A 6 -36.99 7.19 10.36
C ALA A 6 -37.17 6.51 8.98
N GLN A 7 -36.20 6.64 8.06
CA GLN A 7 -36.34 6.10 6.70
C GLN A 7 -35.62 4.76 6.47
N GLY A 8 -34.97 4.15 7.48
CA GLY A 8 -34.25 2.89 7.29
C GLY A 8 -33.15 2.95 6.20
N VAL A 9 -32.73 4.16 5.80
CA VAL A 9 -31.75 4.39 4.73
C VAL A 9 -30.34 4.04 5.20
N ALA A 10 -30.09 4.14 6.52
CA ALA A 10 -28.84 3.70 7.12
C ALA A 10 -28.67 2.16 7.03
N GLU A 11 -29.77 1.41 7.08
CA GLU A 11 -29.76 -0.06 7.03
C GLU A 11 -29.87 -0.59 5.58
N LYS A 12 -30.64 0.09 4.71
CA LYS A 12 -30.72 -0.23 3.27
C LYS A 12 -29.40 -0.05 2.52
N ARG A 13 -28.48 0.76 3.04
CA ARG A 13 -27.09 0.80 2.54
C ARG A 13 -26.28 -0.23 3.31
N LYS A 14 -26.32 -1.49 2.88
CA LYS A 14 -25.55 -2.66 3.35
C LYS A 14 -24.00 -2.43 3.28
N GLY A 15 -23.49 -1.39 3.94
CA GLY A 15 -22.08 -0.99 3.95
C GLY A 15 -21.46 -0.59 2.60
N ARG A 16 -22.20 -0.60 1.48
CA ARG A 16 -21.71 -0.20 0.15
C ARG A 16 -21.72 1.33 0.04
N ARG A 17 -20.61 1.96 0.44
CA ARG A 17 -20.32 3.33 0.01
C ARG A 17 -20.08 3.29 -1.53
N GLY A 18 -20.68 4.23 -2.26
CA GLY A 18 -20.65 4.30 -3.74
C GLY A 18 -19.25 4.62 -4.32
N PRO A 19 -19.15 5.10 -5.57
CA PRO A 19 -17.88 5.40 -6.24
C PRO A 19 -16.89 6.23 -5.41
N GLY A 20 -17.37 7.17 -4.59
CA GLY A 20 -16.54 7.98 -3.68
C GLY A 20 -15.77 7.16 -2.63
N SER A 21 -16.22 5.95 -2.31
CA SER A 21 -15.49 5.03 -1.44
C SER A 21 -14.25 4.45 -2.09
N VAL A 22 -14.31 4.21 -3.40
CA VAL A 22 -13.18 3.66 -4.16
C VAL A 22 -12.06 4.70 -4.20
N ILE A 23 -12.43 5.97 -4.43
CA ILE A 23 -11.50 7.11 -4.41
C ILE A 23 -10.87 7.28 -3.02
N GLY A 24 -11.66 7.17 -1.95
CA GLY A 24 -11.13 7.25 -0.59
C GLY A 24 -10.13 6.13 -0.27
N SER A 25 -10.44 4.88 -0.64
CA SER A 25 -9.54 3.75 -0.42
C SER A 25 -8.28 3.81 -1.29
N SER A 26 -8.38 4.28 -2.54
CA SER A 26 -7.20 4.41 -3.43
C SER A 26 -6.27 5.54 -2.97
N ALA A 27 -6.82 6.65 -2.48
CA ALA A 27 -6.04 7.73 -1.88
C ALA A 27 -5.33 7.22 -0.61
N ALA A 28 -6.05 6.57 0.31
CA ALA A 28 -5.48 6.01 1.53
C ALA A 28 -4.37 4.99 1.24
N ALA A 29 -4.57 4.09 0.26
CA ALA A 29 -3.57 3.12 -0.16
C ALA A 29 -2.33 3.78 -0.76
N SER A 30 -2.51 4.82 -1.59
CA SER A 30 -1.39 5.60 -2.15
C SER A 30 -0.53 6.21 -1.05
N PHE A 31 -1.14 6.84 -0.05
CA PHE A 31 -0.43 7.42 1.08
C PHE A 31 0.23 6.36 1.96
N CYS A 32 -0.44 5.24 2.26
CA CYS A 32 0.14 4.13 3.01
C CYS A 32 1.36 3.54 2.29
N THR A 33 1.27 3.39 0.97
CA THR A 33 2.36 2.88 0.13
C THR A 33 3.55 3.81 0.19
N LYS A 34 3.36 5.10 -0.09
CA LYS A 34 4.48 6.05 -0.11
C LYS A 34 5.11 6.24 1.27
N LEU A 35 4.29 6.36 2.31
CA LEU A 35 4.80 6.47 3.68
C LEU A 35 5.60 5.23 4.06
N SER A 36 5.07 4.02 3.80
CA SER A 36 5.76 2.79 4.13
C SER A 36 7.06 2.63 3.35
N ASP A 37 7.09 2.96 2.06
CA ASP A 37 8.29 2.91 1.24
C ASP A 37 9.37 3.86 1.78
N THR A 38 8.99 5.10 2.05
CA THR A 38 9.94 6.13 2.53
C THR A 38 10.46 5.78 3.93
N VAL A 39 9.59 5.37 4.86
CA VAL A 39 10.05 4.94 6.19
C VAL A 39 10.92 3.69 6.08
N SER A 40 10.55 2.73 5.23
CA SER A 40 11.32 1.49 5.04
C SER A 40 12.72 1.76 4.50
N SER A 41 12.84 2.62 3.49
CA SER A 41 14.12 2.94 2.86
C SER A 41 15.01 3.79 3.77
N GLU A 42 14.46 4.80 4.45
CA GLU A 42 15.25 5.65 5.35
C GLU A 42 15.70 4.90 6.61
N ILE A 43 14.82 4.11 7.23
CA ILE A 43 15.21 3.26 8.37
C ILE A 43 16.16 2.16 7.93
N GLY A 44 15.96 1.58 6.73
CA GLY A 44 16.87 0.58 6.18
C GLY A 44 18.27 1.14 5.92
N LYS A 45 18.38 2.35 5.38
CA LYS A 45 19.67 3.03 5.16
C LYS A 45 20.35 3.40 6.49
N ALA A 46 19.59 3.95 7.44
CA ALA A 46 20.13 4.41 8.71
C ALA A 46 20.51 3.25 9.66
N TYR A 47 19.63 2.25 9.79
CA TYR A 47 19.71 1.23 10.84
C TYR A 47 19.86 -0.20 10.33
N GLY A 48 19.66 -0.48 9.03
CA GLY A 48 19.60 -1.84 8.49
C GLY A 48 20.91 -2.64 8.67
N LYS A 49 20.97 -3.58 9.62
CA LYS A 49 22.22 -4.32 9.90
C LYS A 49 22.68 -5.17 8.72
N THR A 50 21.72 -5.77 8.02
CA THR A 50 21.99 -6.59 6.83
C THR A 50 20.95 -6.30 5.76
N THR A 51 21.41 -5.73 4.65
CA THR A 51 20.61 -5.44 3.45
C THR A 51 20.82 -6.53 2.41
N TYR A 52 19.73 -7.03 1.85
CA TYR A 52 19.71 -8.08 0.85
C TYR A 52 19.10 -7.58 -0.44
N LEU A 53 19.62 -8.04 -1.58
CA LEU A 53 18.98 -7.80 -2.86
C LEU A 53 17.80 -8.77 -3.04
N VAL A 54 16.59 -8.26 -3.27
CA VAL A 54 15.36 -9.08 -3.29
C VAL A 54 15.37 -10.18 -4.37
N THR A 55 16.11 -9.99 -5.46
CA THR A 55 16.17 -10.93 -6.59
C THR A 55 17.16 -12.08 -6.37
N THR A 56 18.29 -11.81 -5.72
CA THR A 56 19.41 -12.77 -5.59
C THR A 56 19.69 -13.20 -4.16
N PHE A 57 19.03 -12.58 -3.18
CA PHE A 57 19.27 -12.73 -1.74
C PHE A 57 20.75 -12.53 -1.34
N LYS A 58 21.53 -11.84 -2.17
CA LYS A 58 22.91 -11.47 -1.85
C LYS A 58 22.91 -10.28 -0.92
N VAL A 59 23.84 -10.30 0.04
CA VAL A 59 24.09 -9.16 0.91
C VAL A 59 24.73 -8.05 0.07
N VAL A 60 24.13 -6.87 0.10
CA VAL A 60 24.58 -5.68 -0.64
C VAL A 60 24.74 -4.49 0.33
N PRO A 61 25.57 -3.50 -0.02
CA PRO A 61 25.71 -2.28 0.77
C PRO A 61 24.36 -1.58 0.99
N ARG A 62 24.23 -0.88 2.11
CA ARG A 62 23.04 -0.08 2.42
C ARG A 62 22.85 1.00 1.34
N GLY A 63 21.60 1.27 0.97
CA GLY A 63 21.27 2.25 -0.07
C GLY A 63 21.44 1.74 -1.50
N THR A 64 21.75 0.45 -1.71
CA THR A 64 21.67 -0.16 -3.04
C THR A 64 20.21 -0.19 -3.51
N GLU A 65 19.96 0.23 -4.75
CA GLU A 65 18.61 0.20 -5.33
C GLU A 65 18.02 -1.23 -5.32
N GLY A 66 16.77 -1.36 -4.85
CA GLY A 66 16.11 -2.65 -4.67
C GLY A 66 16.61 -3.52 -3.53
N ALA A 67 17.50 -3.01 -2.67
CA ALA A 67 17.90 -3.69 -1.46
C ALA A 67 16.88 -3.51 -0.34
N VAL A 68 16.62 -4.60 0.39
CA VAL A 68 15.68 -4.67 1.50
C VAL A 68 16.41 -5.08 2.78
N SER A 69 16.00 -4.49 3.90
CA SER A 69 16.47 -4.86 5.24
C SER A 69 15.29 -5.21 6.12
N VAL A 70 15.51 -6.08 7.11
CA VAL A 70 14.44 -6.48 8.04
C VAL A 70 13.96 -5.28 8.86
N GLU A 71 14.89 -4.44 9.31
CA GLU A 71 14.58 -3.25 10.10
C GLU A 71 13.75 -2.24 9.29
N GLY A 72 14.14 -1.99 8.03
CA GLY A 72 13.39 -1.15 7.12
C GLY A 72 11.99 -1.69 6.85
N THR A 73 11.87 -2.97 6.46
CA THR A 73 10.58 -3.59 6.16
C THR A 73 9.63 -3.55 7.36
N LEU A 74 10.13 -3.80 8.58
CA LEU A 74 9.33 -3.73 9.79
C LEU A 74 8.88 -2.30 10.09
N ALA A 75 9.78 -1.32 9.96
CA ALA A 75 9.43 0.09 10.16
C ALA A 75 8.40 0.59 9.14
N GLY A 76 8.55 0.21 7.87
CA GLY A 76 7.57 0.52 6.82
C GLY A 76 6.20 -0.08 7.11
N LEU A 77 6.15 -1.37 7.50
CA LEU A 77 4.91 -2.04 7.90
C LEU A 77 4.22 -1.33 9.07
N LEU A 78 4.97 -0.94 10.10
CA LEU A 78 4.41 -0.20 11.23
C LEU A 78 3.89 1.18 10.80
N ALA A 79 4.57 1.85 9.88
CA ALA A 79 4.15 3.14 9.36
C ALA A 79 2.83 3.05 8.56
N SER A 80 2.68 2.05 7.68
CA SER A 80 1.41 1.85 6.96
C SER A 80 0.26 1.45 7.89
N ILE A 81 0.52 0.59 8.89
CA ILE A 81 -0.48 0.23 9.91
C ILE A 81 -0.93 1.47 10.69
N LEU A 82 0.01 2.31 11.12
CA LEU A 82 -0.28 3.53 11.85
C LEU A 82 -1.17 4.47 11.02
N LEU A 83 -0.79 4.72 9.76
CA LEU A 83 -1.55 5.61 8.88
C LEU A 83 -2.94 5.05 8.55
N ALA A 84 -3.05 3.76 8.27
CA ALA A 84 -4.32 3.10 8.01
C ALA A 84 -5.23 3.14 9.25
N SER A 85 -4.66 3.00 10.45
CA SER A 85 -5.39 3.12 11.72
C SER A 85 -5.93 4.54 11.93
N ILE A 86 -5.12 5.57 11.64
CA ILE A 86 -5.56 6.97 11.69
C ILE A 86 -6.70 7.21 10.70
N GLY A 87 -6.57 6.73 9.45
CA GLY A 87 -7.64 6.84 8.45
C GLY A 87 -8.93 6.12 8.87
N CYS A 88 -8.82 5.00 9.59
CA CYS A 88 -9.96 4.31 10.17
C CYS A 88 -10.61 5.10 11.32
N PHE A 89 -9.80 5.70 12.19
CA PHE A 89 -10.28 6.50 13.33
C PHE A 89 -10.99 7.79 12.87
N MET A 90 -10.50 8.41 11.80
CA MET A 90 -11.12 9.58 11.18
C MET A 90 -12.42 9.25 10.41
N GLY A 91 -12.74 7.97 10.20
CA GLY A 91 -13.94 7.53 9.47
C GLY A 91 -13.84 7.64 7.94
N GLU A 92 -12.63 7.91 7.43
CA GLU A 92 -12.32 8.01 6.00
C GLU A 92 -12.39 6.63 5.33
N ILE A 93 -11.76 5.63 5.97
CA ILE A 93 -11.75 4.24 5.50
C ILE A 93 -12.32 3.29 6.56
N ARG A 94 -12.87 2.15 6.13
CA ARG A 94 -13.34 1.10 7.05
C ARG A 94 -12.18 0.23 7.53
N ALA A 95 -12.33 -0.48 8.64
CA ALA A 95 -11.31 -1.41 9.14
C ALA A 95 -10.88 -2.45 8.09
N ALA A 96 -11.82 -3.01 7.32
CA ALA A 96 -11.50 -3.92 6.22
C ALA A 96 -10.68 -3.25 5.10
N GLU A 97 -10.96 -1.98 4.80
CA GLU A 97 -10.22 -1.20 3.80
C GLU A 97 -8.83 -0.83 4.30
N ALA A 98 -8.67 -0.54 5.60
CA ALA A 98 -7.39 -0.30 6.23
C ALA A 98 -6.47 -1.53 6.08
N VAL A 99 -6.98 -2.73 6.33
CA VAL A 99 -6.24 -3.99 6.11
C VAL A 99 -5.84 -4.14 4.64
N ILE A 100 -6.76 -3.87 3.70
CA ILE A 100 -6.46 -3.91 2.27
C ILE A 100 -5.35 -2.90 1.91
N CYS A 101 -5.39 -1.67 2.43
CA CYS A 101 -4.38 -0.65 2.16
C CYS A 101 -2.99 -1.06 2.64
N VAL A 102 -2.88 -1.66 3.84
CA VAL A 102 -1.62 -2.17 4.39
C VAL A 102 -1.09 -3.33 3.56
N ILE A 103 -1.93 -4.30 3.18
CA ILE A 103 -1.48 -5.43 2.36
C ILE A 103 -1.04 -4.94 0.98
N ALA A 104 -1.82 -4.06 0.35
CA ALA A 104 -1.48 -3.46 -0.94
C ALA A 104 -0.17 -2.68 -0.88
N SER A 105 0.09 -1.91 0.19
CA SER A 105 1.36 -1.18 0.35
C SER A 105 2.56 -2.13 0.45
N GLN A 106 2.45 -3.23 1.19
CA GLN A 106 3.57 -4.16 1.32
C GLN A 106 3.88 -4.85 0.00
N ILE A 107 2.85 -5.24 -0.76
CA ILE A 107 3.04 -5.86 -2.08
C ILE A 107 3.66 -4.85 -3.05
N ALA A 108 3.19 -3.61 -3.05
CA ALA A 108 3.72 -2.56 -3.91
C ALA A 108 5.19 -2.25 -3.62
N ASN A 109 5.55 -2.07 -2.34
CA ASN A 109 6.94 -1.83 -1.91
C ASN A 109 7.87 -3.00 -2.27
N PHE A 110 7.36 -4.24 -2.19
CA PHE A 110 8.11 -5.40 -2.63
C PHE A 110 8.29 -5.42 -4.16
N GLY A 111 7.24 -5.04 -4.90
CA GLY A 111 7.30 -4.85 -6.36
C GLY A 111 8.31 -3.80 -6.78
N GLU A 112 8.34 -2.64 -6.10
CA GLU A 112 9.37 -1.62 -6.28
C GLU A 112 10.77 -2.17 -6.03
N SER A 113 10.95 -2.91 -4.94
CA SER A 113 12.26 -3.51 -4.63
C SER A 113 12.71 -4.47 -5.75
N ILE A 114 11.78 -5.24 -6.33
CA ILE A 114 12.07 -6.13 -7.46
C ILE A 114 12.45 -5.33 -8.70
N ILE A 115 11.69 -4.28 -9.03
CA ILE A 115 11.96 -3.39 -10.16
C ILE A 115 13.34 -2.76 -9.99
N GLY A 116 13.64 -2.25 -8.80
CA GLY A 116 14.93 -1.64 -8.50
C GLY A 116 16.09 -2.62 -8.67
N ALA A 117 15.97 -3.80 -8.07
CA ALA A 117 17.01 -4.83 -8.14
C ALA A 117 17.17 -5.44 -9.56
N SER A 118 16.12 -5.38 -10.39
CA SER A 118 16.10 -6.04 -11.70
C SER A 118 16.43 -5.10 -12.85
N LEU A 119 16.07 -3.82 -12.75
CA LEU A 119 16.06 -2.89 -13.89
C LEU A 119 16.86 -1.62 -13.64
N GLN A 120 16.93 -1.09 -12.41
CA GLN A 120 17.67 0.14 -12.16
C GLN A 120 19.19 -0.09 -12.34
N GLY A 121 19.85 0.82 -13.05
CA GLY A 121 21.29 0.75 -13.31
C GLY A 121 21.71 -0.18 -14.45
N LYS A 122 20.76 -0.85 -15.14
CA LYS A 122 21.07 -1.66 -16.35
C LYS A 122 21.17 -0.79 -17.60
N GLU A 123 21.99 -1.22 -18.55
CA GLU A 123 22.02 -0.63 -19.90
C GLU A 123 20.63 -0.72 -20.55
N GLY A 124 20.16 0.39 -21.14
CA GLY A 124 18.81 0.52 -21.70
C GLY A 124 17.72 1.00 -20.73
N PHE A 125 17.93 0.88 -19.41
CA PHE A 125 16.98 1.33 -18.37
C PHE A 125 17.48 2.54 -17.58
N GLN A 126 18.40 3.33 -18.14
CA GLN A 126 18.94 4.56 -17.52
C GLN A 126 17.85 5.61 -17.20
N TRP A 127 16.73 5.56 -17.91
CA TRP A 127 15.55 6.42 -17.65
C TRP A 127 14.75 5.99 -16.43
N LEU A 128 14.94 4.77 -15.92
CA LEU A 128 14.27 4.23 -14.75
C LEU A 128 15.02 4.68 -13.50
N ASN A 129 14.88 5.95 -13.14
CA ASN A 129 15.45 6.50 -11.91
C ASN A 129 14.54 6.23 -10.70
N ASN A 130 14.99 6.60 -9.50
CA ASN A 130 14.25 6.39 -8.25
C ASN A 130 12.88 7.08 -8.27
N ASP A 131 12.77 8.27 -8.87
CA ASP A 131 11.49 8.98 -8.98
C ASP A 131 10.45 8.22 -9.83
N VAL A 132 10.87 7.64 -10.95
CA VAL A 132 9.97 6.84 -11.80
C VAL A 132 9.52 5.58 -11.08
N VAL A 133 10.44 4.88 -10.40
CA VAL A 133 10.08 3.68 -9.63
C VAL A 133 9.14 4.02 -8.48
N ASN A 134 9.33 5.14 -7.80
CA ASN A 134 8.42 5.65 -6.79
C ASN A 134 7.00 5.88 -7.34
N VAL A 135 6.88 6.46 -8.54
CA VAL A 135 5.57 6.65 -9.21
C VAL A 135 4.93 5.30 -9.53
N LEU A 136 5.72 4.34 -10.01
CA LEU A 136 5.23 2.98 -10.25
C LEU A 136 4.76 2.32 -8.95
N ASN A 137 5.49 2.50 -7.84
CA ASN A 137 5.13 1.95 -6.54
C ASN A 137 3.76 2.44 -6.07
N ILE A 138 3.57 3.76 -6.02
CA ILE A 138 2.30 4.38 -5.61
C ILE A 138 1.16 3.89 -6.51
N SER A 139 1.41 3.80 -7.82
CA SER A 139 0.44 3.31 -8.80
C SER A 139 0.05 1.85 -8.54
N MET A 140 1.03 0.97 -8.27
CA MET A 140 0.79 -0.43 -7.90
C MET A 140 -0.04 -0.52 -6.62
N GLY A 141 0.31 0.22 -5.58
CA GLY A 141 -0.43 0.21 -4.30
C GLY A 141 -1.89 0.64 -4.46
N SER A 142 -2.12 1.71 -5.21
CA SER A 142 -3.46 2.22 -5.52
C SER A 142 -4.30 1.20 -6.31
N ILE A 143 -3.74 0.65 -7.40
CA ILE A 143 -4.42 -0.32 -8.27
C ILE A 143 -4.74 -1.60 -7.49
N LEU A 144 -3.78 -2.14 -6.73
CA LEU A 144 -3.98 -3.34 -5.91
C LEU A 144 -5.10 -3.15 -4.89
N ALA A 145 -5.14 -2.02 -4.20
CA ALA A 145 -6.19 -1.74 -3.24
C ALA A 145 -7.58 -1.67 -3.90
N VAL A 146 -7.69 -1.04 -5.07
CA VAL A 146 -8.96 -0.99 -5.83
C VAL A 146 -9.38 -2.39 -6.28
N LEU A 147 -8.47 -3.18 -6.83
CA LEU A 147 -8.75 -4.54 -7.29
C LEU A 147 -9.18 -5.44 -6.12
N MET A 148 -8.44 -5.44 -5.01
CA MET A 148 -8.79 -6.21 -3.82
C MET A 148 -10.15 -5.83 -3.28
N LYS A 149 -10.45 -4.53 -3.21
CA LYS A 149 -11.76 -4.03 -2.79
C LYS A 149 -12.87 -4.49 -3.74
N GLN A 150 -12.64 -4.42 -5.05
CA GLN A 150 -13.62 -4.84 -6.05
C GLN A 150 -13.93 -6.34 -5.95
N VAL A 151 -12.90 -7.17 -5.79
CA VAL A 151 -13.06 -8.62 -5.55
C VAL A 151 -13.83 -8.89 -4.26
N MET A 152 -13.53 -8.16 -3.18
CA MET A 152 -14.27 -8.30 -1.92
C MET A 152 -15.76 -7.95 -2.08
N LEU A 153 -16.05 -6.87 -2.80
CA LEU A 153 -17.43 -6.44 -3.08
C LEU A 153 -18.18 -7.44 -3.97
N GLN A 154 -17.51 -8.04 -4.96
CA GLN A 154 -18.08 -9.08 -5.81
C GLN A 154 -18.38 -10.35 -5.01
N ASN A 155 -17.43 -10.82 -4.19
CA ASN A 155 -17.63 -12.01 -3.36
C ASN A 155 -18.76 -11.81 -2.35
N PHE A 156 -18.87 -10.62 -1.73
CA PHE A 156 -19.97 -10.34 -0.82
C PHE A 156 -21.33 -10.32 -1.50
N ALA A 157 -21.40 -9.88 -2.76
CA ALA A 157 -22.63 -9.90 -3.56
C ALA A 157 -23.05 -11.30 -4.00
N LEU A 158 -22.09 -12.22 -4.19
CA LEU A 158 -22.36 -13.61 -4.56
C LEU A 158 -22.79 -14.47 -3.35
N VAL A 159 -22.29 -14.17 -2.15
CA VAL A 159 -22.58 -14.94 -0.92
C VAL A 159 -23.88 -14.51 -0.24
N ASN A 160 -24.37 -13.30 -0.52
CA ASN A 160 -25.65 -12.79 0.00
C ASN A 160 -26.56 -12.32 -1.13
N PRO A 161 -27.23 -13.25 -1.86
CA PRO A 161 -28.22 -12.91 -2.88
C PRO A 161 -29.46 -12.21 -2.32
#